data_AF-A0ABD5S3W4-F1
#
_entry.id   AF-A0ABD5S3W4-F1
#
_cell.length_a   1.000
_cell.length_b   1.000
_cell.length_c   1.000
_cell.angle_alpha   90.00
_cell.angle_beta   90.00
_cell.angle_gamma   90.00
#
_symmetry.space_group_name_H-M   'P 1'
#
loop_
_entity.id
_entity.type
_entity.pdbx_description
1 polymer ?
#
loop_
_entity_poly.entity_id
_entity_poly.type
_entity_poly.pdbx_seq_one_letter_code
_entity_poly.pdbx_strand_id
1 'polypeptide(L)' 'MAEFQVVVADPDSGRTYQRDVEGQDANRFLGRELGDEVEGGAVGLDGFTLLVTGGSDDAGRPMREDVA' A
#
# COMPACT_ATOMS: atom_id res chain seq x y z
N MET A 1 -13.68 10.05 -3.69
CA MET A 1 -12.72 9.92 -2.58
C MET A 1 -11.86 8.72 -2.92
N ALA A 2 -10.55 8.76 -2.73
CA ALA A 2 -9.74 7.56 -3.00
C ALA A 2 -10.08 6.48 -1.98
N GLU A 3 -10.26 5.26 -2.46
CA GLU A 3 -10.48 4.06 -1.66
C GLU A 3 -9.47 3.04 -2.17
N PHE A 4 -8.72 2.44 -1.24
CA PHE A 4 -7.75 1.41 -1.57
C PHE A 4 -7.94 0.22 -0.66
N GLN A 5 -7.72 -0.96 -1.23
CA GLN A 5 -7.45 -2.15 -0.46
C GLN A 5 -5.94 -2.35 -0.36
N VAL A 6 -5.40 -2.23 0.86
CA VAL A 6 -3.98 -2.38 1.13
C VAL A 6 -3.72 -3.76 1.72
N VAL A 7 -2.83 -4.52 1.08
CA VAL A 7 -2.36 -5.82 1.58
C VAL A 7 -1.00 -5.62 2.22
N VAL A 8 -0.93 -5.77 3.54
CA VAL A 8 0.31 -5.66 4.30
C VAL A 8 0.88 -7.05 4.55
N ALA A 9 2.11 -7.29 4.11
CA ALA A 9 2.85 -8.50 4.39
C ALA A 9 3.81 -8.30 5.56
N ASP A 10 3.76 -9.20 6.54
CA ASP A 10 4.76 -9.31 7.61
C ASP A 10 5.78 -10.40 7.20
N PRO A 11 7.01 -10.04 6.81
CA PRO A 11 8.02 -10.98 6.35
C PRO A 11 8.54 -11.90 7.46
N ASP A 12 8.47 -11.47 8.73
CA ASP A 12 8.97 -12.26 9.86
C ASP A 12 8.02 -13.42 10.19
N SER A 13 6.71 -13.16 10.14
CA SER A 13 5.70 -14.19 10.38
C SER A 13 5.18 -14.89 9.11
N GLY A 14 5.46 -14.34 7.92
CA GLY A 14 4.97 -14.84 6.64
C GLY A 14 3.45 -14.64 6.45
N ARG A 15 2.82 -13.78 7.24
CA ARG A 15 1.37 -13.53 7.21
C ARG A 15 1.06 -12.26 6.42
N THR A 16 -0.12 -12.24 5.81
CA THR A 16 -0.65 -11.08 5.10
C THR A 16 -1.98 -10.63 5.70
N TYR A 17 -2.21 -9.31 5.70
CA TYR A 17 -3.39 -8.69 6.26
C TYR A 17 -3.96 -7.68 5.27
N GLN A 18 -5.24 -7.82 4.97
CA GLN A 18 -5.95 -6.94 4.05
C GLN A 18 -6.69 -5.87 4.85
N ARG A 19 -6.56 -4.61 4.43
CA ARG A 19 -7.12 -3.44 5.10
C ARG A 19 -7.75 -2.53 4.06
N ASP A 20 -9.00 -2.16 4.28
CA ASP A 20 -9.66 -1.13 3.48
C ASP A 20 -9.29 0.24 4.07
N VAL A 21 -8.78 1.15 3.22
CA VAL A 21 -8.39 2.51 3.61
C VAL A 21 -9.11 3.52 2.75
N GLU A 22 -9.59 4.58 3.39
CA GLU A 22 -10.42 5.61 2.77
C GLU A 22 -9.94 7.00 3.17
N GLY A 23 -10.44 8.02 2.46
CA GLY A 23 -10.26 9.41 2.87
C GLY A 23 -8.80 9.86 2.99
N GLN A 24 -8.42 10.38 4.15
CA GLN A 24 -7.07 10.91 4.37
C GLN A 24 -6.01 9.80 4.40
N ASP A 25 -6.37 8.60 4.83
CA ASP A 25 -5.45 7.46 4.89
C ASP A 25 -5.14 6.95 3.48
N ALA A 26 -6.16 6.85 2.63
CA ALA A 26 -5.99 6.53 1.22
C ALA A 26 -5.07 7.54 0.49
N ASN A 27 -5.19 8.83 0.79
CA ASN A 27 -4.37 9.88 0.16
C ASN A 27 -2.86 9.71 0.39
N ARG A 28 -2.43 8.97 1.42
CA ARG A 28 -1.00 8.74 1.70
C ARG A 28 -0.33 7.83 0.67
N PHE A 29 -1.11 7.03 -0.04
CA PHE A 29 -0.67 6.11 -1.09
C PHE A 29 -0.71 6.75 -2.49
N LEU A 30 -1.32 7.93 -2.66
CA LEU A 30 -1.36 8.63 -3.94
C LEU A 30 0.00 9.26 -4.27
N GLY A 31 0.42 9.10 -5.53
CA GLY A 31 1.69 9.66 -6.02
C GLY A 31 2.94 8.98 -5.48
N ARG A 32 2.80 7.76 -4.94
CA ARG A 32 3.92 6.90 -4.52
C ARG A 32 4.34 5.97 -5.65
N GLU A 33 5.63 5.73 -5.74
CA GLU A 33 6.25 4.81 -6.68
C GLU A 33 6.55 3.46 -6.01
N LEU A 34 6.83 2.43 -6.82
CA LEU A 34 7.31 1.16 -6.29
C LEU A 34 8.69 1.37 -5.65
N GLY A 35 8.87 0.86 -4.44
CA GLY A 35 10.07 1.08 -3.63
C GLY A 35 9.99 2.30 -2.70
N ASP A 36 8.93 3.10 -2.78
CA ASP A 36 8.72 4.20 -1.82
C ASP A 36 8.28 3.69 -0.45
N GLU A 37 8.60 4.48 0.56
CA GLU A 37 8.18 4.27 1.94
C GLU A 37 6.94 5.11 2.32
N VAL A 38 6.04 4.50 3.08
CA VAL A 38 4.83 5.15 3.62
C VAL A 38 4.71 4.84 5.11
N GLU A 39 4.26 5.82 5.90
CA GLU A 39 3.99 5.62 7.33
C GLU A 39 2.85 4.62 7.56
N GLY A 40 3.09 3.62 8.40
CA GLY A 40 2.15 2.52 8.68
C GLY A 40 0.87 2.94 9.42
N GLY A 41 0.83 4.15 9.98
CA GLY A 41 -0.38 4.69 10.62
C GLY A 41 -1.61 4.68 9.69
N ALA A 42 -1.39 4.80 8.36
CA ALA A 42 -2.46 4.73 7.36
C ALA A 42 -3.25 3.41 7.36
N VAL A 43 -2.69 2.34 7.92
CA VAL A 43 -3.28 1.00 8.02
C VAL A 43 -3.36 0.51 9.48
N GLY A 44 -3.24 1.41 10.45
CA GLY A 44 -3.28 1.09 11.88
C GLY A 44 -2.01 0.42 12.42
N LEU A 45 -0.87 0.64 11.77
CA LEU A 45 0.45 0.16 12.19
C LEU A 45 1.34 1.35 12.60
N ASP A 46 0.92 2.05 13.65
CA ASP A 46 1.66 3.20 14.19
C ASP A 46 3.09 2.82 14.59
N GLY A 47 4.06 3.66 14.20
CA GLY A 47 5.48 3.44 14.47
C GLY A 47 6.18 2.48 13.49
N PHE A 48 5.47 1.94 12.50
CA PHE A 48 6.05 1.15 11.42
C PHE A 48 6.17 1.98 10.14
N THR A 49 7.17 1.63 9.32
CA THR A 49 7.31 2.09 7.94
C THR A 49 6.99 0.94 7.01
N LEU A 50 6.19 1.20 5.98
CA LEU A 50 5.80 0.23 4.97
C LEU A 50 6.49 0.55 3.65
N LEU A 51 6.93 -0.49 2.95
CA LEU A 51 7.47 -0.39 1.59
C LEU A 51 6.36 -0.67 0.57
N VAL A 52 6.21 0.17 -0.44
CA VAL A 52 5.30 -0.07 -1.56
C VAL A 52 5.95 -1.08 -2.51
N THR A 53 5.49 -2.33 -2.47
CA THR A 53 6.10 -3.42 -3.27
C THR A 53 5.33 -3.78 -4.53
N GLY A 54 4.12 -3.23 -4.72
CA GLY A 54 3.26 -3.58 -5.84
C GLY A 54 1.85 -3.03 -5.70
N GLY A 55 1.02 -3.35 -6.69
CA GLY A 55 -0.39 -3.01 -6.73
C GLY A 55 -1.03 -3.41 -8.04
N SER A 56 -2.33 -3.20 -8.15
CA SER A 56 -3.08 -3.40 -9.39
C SER A 56 -4.15 -2.32 -9.57
N ASP A 57 -4.52 -2.05 -10.81
CA ASP A 57 -5.66 -1.19 -11.14
C ASP A 57 -7.00 -1.95 -11.11
N ASP A 58 -8.11 -1.25 -11.34
CA ASP A 58 -9.47 -1.83 -11.38
C ASP A 58 -9.66 -2.88 -12.48
N ALA A 59 -8.80 -2.89 -13.51
CA ALA A 59 -8.81 -3.89 -14.57
C ALA A 59 -7.87 -5.07 -14.27
N GLY A 60 -7.20 -5.08 -13.11
CA GLY A 60 -6.26 -6.11 -12.69
C GLY A 60 -4.88 -5.99 -13.35
N ARG A 61 -4.54 -4.85 -13.96
CA ARG A 61 -3.19 -4.64 -14.50
C ARG A 61 -2.21 -4.45 -13.34
N PRO A 62 -1.10 -5.20 -13.29
CA PRO A 62 -0.11 -5.03 -12.24
C PRO A 62 0.70 -3.75 -12.44
N MET A 63 1.11 -3.13 -11.34
CA MET A 63 2.16 -2.13 -11.35
C MET A 63 3.48 -2.76 -11.81
N ARG A 64 4.30 -1.96 -12.48
CA ARG A 64 5.60 -2.38 -12.99
C ARG A 64 6.63 -1.27 -12.77
N GLU A 65 7.81 -1.65 -12.30
CA GLU A 65 8.93 -0.72 -12.08
C GLU A 65 9.48 -0.14 -13.38
N ASP A 66 9.29 -0.83 -14.51
CA ASP A 66 9.78 -0.42 -15.83
C ASP A 66 8.80 0.47 -16.60
N VAL A 67 7.70 0.91 -15.97
CA VAL A 67 6.65 1.73 -16.58
C VAL A 67 6.46 3.01 -15.76
N ALA A 68 6.70 4.16 -16.41
CA ALA A 68 6.56 5.51 -15.84
C ALA A 68 5.11 6.00 -15.82
#